data_AF-A0A6B3CFT4-F1
#
_entry.id   AF-A0A6B3CFT4-F1
#
_cell.length_a   1.000
_cell.length_b   1.000
_cell.length_c   1.000
_cell.angle_alpha   90.00
_cell.angle_beta   90.00
_cell.angle_gamma   90.00
#
_symmetry.space_group_name_H-M   'P 1'
#
loop_
_entity.id
_entity.type
_entity.pdbx_description
1 polymer ?
#
loop_
_entity_poly.entity_id
_entity_poly.type
_entity_poly.pdbx_seq_one_letter_code
_entity_poly.pdbx_strand_id
1 'polypeptide(L)'
;MPQLPATPYPAEVRARLDADAKEVLARYPGSRSALLPLLHLVQSEEGYVSRTGIAFCAETLDLTTAEVTAVSTFYSMYRRRPSGDYQVGVCTNTLCAVMGGDAIFDTLKEHLGVGNNETTEDGKVTLEHIECNAACDFAPVVMVNWEFFDNQTPESATQLVDDLIAGRTVEPTRGAPICSYKDTARILAGFPDERPGAVEATGGAGPASLIGLKLAKGEALPKARVVSPRAGQPQDGPPHDAQVHDPSPTERLSSHDAPQQTSASDPEHPAGPAAEEGE
;
A
#
# COMPACT_ATOMS: atom_id res chain seq x y z
N MET A 1 29.45 -5.77 19.48
CA MET A 1 28.94 -6.38 18.23
C MET A 1 28.08 -7.58 18.62
N PRO A 2 26.91 -7.80 17.99
CA PRO A 2 26.15 -9.02 18.25
C PRO A 2 27.01 -10.25 17.93
N GLN A 3 26.98 -11.25 18.79
CA GLN A 3 27.82 -12.44 18.70
C GLN A 3 27.42 -13.29 17.47
N LEU A 4 28.42 -13.83 16.76
CA LEU A 4 28.24 -14.83 15.71
C LEU A 4 28.61 -16.20 16.29
N PRO A 5 27.94 -17.29 15.89
CA PRO A 5 26.81 -17.36 14.95
C PRO A 5 25.47 -16.90 15.56
N ALA A 6 24.45 -16.70 14.71
CA ALA A 6 23.09 -16.42 15.17
C ALA A 6 22.53 -17.61 15.95
N THR A 7 21.77 -17.35 17.01
CA THR A 7 21.10 -18.40 17.78
C THR A 7 20.07 -19.09 16.87
N PRO A 8 20.09 -20.43 16.73
CA PRO A 8 19.11 -21.14 15.92
C PRO A 8 17.70 -21.02 16.52
N TYR A 9 16.66 -21.15 15.69
CA TYR A 9 15.30 -21.25 16.19
C TYR A 9 15.13 -22.47 17.12
N PRO A 10 14.25 -22.38 18.13
CA PRO A 10 13.77 -23.56 18.85
C PRO A 10 13.26 -24.63 17.87
N ALA A 11 13.42 -25.90 18.22
CA ALA A 11 13.16 -27.02 17.31
C ALA A 11 11.70 -27.04 16.80
N GLU A 12 10.75 -26.70 17.66
CA GLU A 12 9.33 -26.62 17.33
C GLU A 12 9.01 -25.46 16.37
N VAL A 13 9.69 -24.32 16.52
CA VAL A 13 9.55 -23.17 15.62
C VAL A 13 10.15 -23.52 14.26
N ARG A 14 11.36 -24.10 14.26
CA ARG A 14 12.03 -24.56 13.03
C ARG A 14 11.17 -25.56 12.26
N ALA A 15 10.59 -26.56 12.94
CA ALA A 15 9.76 -27.55 12.30
C ALA A 15 8.50 -26.96 11.63
N ARG A 16 7.85 -25.97 12.26
CA ARG A 16 6.72 -25.24 11.66
C ARG A 16 7.15 -24.45 10.43
N LEU A 17 8.25 -23.68 10.55
CA LEU A 17 8.78 -22.89 9.45
C LEU A 17 9.25 -23.76 8.27
N ASP A 18 9.86 -24.91 8.52
CA ASP A 18 10.28 -25.86 7.47
C ASP A 18 9.06 -26.40 6.70
N ALA A 19 7.95 -26.69 7.40
CA ALA A 19 6.71 -27.14 6.77
C ALA A 19 6.10 -26.05 5.88
N ASP A 20 5.92 -24.84 6.41
CA ASP A 20 5.40 -23.68 5.67
C ASP A 20 6.31 -23.32 4.48
N ALA A 21 7.64 -23.34 4.68
CA ALA A 21 8.60 -23.04 3.64
C ALA A 21 8.52 -24.01 2.47
N LYS A 22 8.28 -25.30 2.73
CA LYS A 22 8.09 -26.32 1.69
C LYS A 22 6.88 -25.99 0.80
N GLU A 23 5.79 -25.49 1.37
CA GLU A 23 4.62 -25.05 0.59
C GLU A 23 4.95 -23.83 -0.27
N VAL A 24 5.66 -22.84 0.29
CA VAL A 24 6.10 -21.66 -0.46
C VAL A 24 7.02 -22.05 -1.62
N LEU A 25 8.01 -22.91 -1.37
CA LEU A 25 8.94 -23.43 -2.37
C LEU A 25 8.23 -24.14 -3.52
N ALA A 26 7.18 -24.92 -3.23
CA ALA A 26 6.43 -25.67 -4.23
C ALA A 26 5.72 -24.80 -5.28
N ARG A 27 5.56 -23.49 -5.02
CA ARG A 27 4.93 -22.53 -5.94
C ARG A 27 5.89 -22.05 -7.04
N TYR A 28 7.19 -22.33 -6.92
CA TYR A 28 8.21 -21.81 -7.83
C TYR A 28 9.01 -22.93 -8.48
N PRO A 29 9.38 -22.78 -9.77
CA PRO A 29 10.25 -23.75 -10.44
C PRO A 29 11.71 -23.70 -9.94
N GLY A 30 12.14 -22.58 -9.33
CA GLY A 30 13.47 -22.41 -8.76
C GLY A 30 13.39 -21.89 -7.33
N SER A 31 14.18 -22.50 -6.42
CA SER A 31 14.14 -22.20 -4.98
C SER A 31 14.43 -20.73 -4.67
N ARG A 32 15.41 -20.11 -5.36
CA ARG A 32 15.78 -18.70 -5.16
C ARG A 32 14.60 -17.73 -5.31
N SER A 33 13.61 -18.05 -6.15
CA SER A 33 12.41 -17.22 -6.35
C SER A 33 11.51 -17.15 -5.11
N ALA A 34 11.62 -18.12 -4.20
CA ALA A 34 10.89 -18.15 -2.94
C ALA A 34 11.47 -17.20 -1.87
N LEU A 35 12.59 -16.51 -2.12
CA LEU A 35 13.24 -15.68 -1.09
C LEU A 35 12.33 -14.58 -0.54
N LEU A 36 11.59 -13.88 -1.41
CA LEU A 36 10.70 -12.80 -0.94
C LEU A 36 9.58 -13.33 -0.01
N PRO A 37 8.77 -14.32 -0.41
CA PRO A 37 7.74 -14.86 0.49
C PRO A 37 8.33 -15.54 1.73
N LEU A 38 9.53 -16.15 1.67
CA LEU A 38 10.19 -16.69 2.87
C LEU A 38 10.60 -15.60 3.86
N LEU A 39 11.02 -14.43 3.40
CA LEU A 39 11.28 -13.29 4.29
C LEU A 39 9.98 -12.80 4.96
N HIS A 40 8.85 -12.80 4.24
CA HIS A 40 7.54 -12.55 4.87
C HIS A 40 7.16 -13.64 5.87
N LEU A 41 7.45 -14.91 5.58
CA LEU A 41 7.20 -16.03 6.51
C LEU A 41 7.99 -15.85 7.81
N VAL A 42 9.28 -15.48 7.72
CA VAL A 42 10.09 -15.13 8.90
C VAL A 42 9.46 -13.99 9.70
N GLN A 43 8.99 -12.93 9.03
CA GLN A 43 8.31 -11.82 9.71
C GLN A 43 6.99 -12.26 10.36
N SER A 44 6.29 -13.26 9.81
CA SER A 44 5.09 -13.78 10.46
C SER A 44 5.39 -14.52 11.76
N GLU A 45 6.60 -15.06 11.91
CA GLU A 45 7.05 -15.70 13.14
C GLU A 45 7.57 -14.69 14.16
N GLU A 46 8.35 -13.69 13.73
CA GLU A 46 9.12 -12.81 14.63
C GLU A 46 8.66 -11.35 14.67
N GLY A 47 7.83 -10.91 13.72
CA GLY A 47 7.44 -9.51 13.51
C GLY A 47 8.52 -8.67 12.80
N TYR A 48 9.67 -9.26 12.46
CA TYR A 48 10.76 -8.65 11.71
C TYR A 48 11.73 -9.72 11.18
N VAL A 49 12.60 -9.36 10.25
CA VAL A 49 13.66 -10.24 9.73
C VAL A 49 14.87 -10.21 10.67
N SER A 50 14.95 -11.22 11.55
CA SER A 50 16.07 -11.39 12.46
C SER A 50 17.30 -12.01 11.76
N ARG A 51 18.44 -12.05 12.47
CA ARG A 51 19.63 -12.80 11.99
C ARG A 51 19.36 -14.30 11.89
N THR A 52 18.53 -14.83 12.79
CA THR A 52 18.12 -16.24 12.78
C THR A 52 17.24 -16.53 11.56
N GLY A 53 16.32 -15.62 11.23
CA GLY A 53 15.52 -15.68 10.01
C GLY A 53 16.35 -15.57 8.73
N ILE A 54 17.37 -14.72 8.71
CA ILE A 54 18.33 -14.64 7.60
C ILE A 54 19.06 -15.98 7.41
N ALA A 55 19.55 -16.58 8.50
CA ALA A 55 20.22 -17.87 8.46
C ALA A 55 19.27 -18.99 7.99
N PHE A 56 18.03 -18.99 8.47
CA PHE A 56 16.99 -19.91 8.01
C PHE A 56 16.76 -19.81 6.50
N CYS A 57 16.52 -18.60 5.96
CA CYS A 57 16.31 -18.43 4.52
C CYS A 57 17.55 -18.84 3.70
N ALA A 58 18.76 -18.55 4.21
CA ALA A 58 20.01 -18.93 3.56
C ALA A 58 20.17 -20.46 3.47
N GLU A 59 19.95 -21.17 4.57
CA GLU A 59 19.97 -22.64 4.62
C GLU A 59 18.90 -23.26 3.73
N THR A 60 17.67 -22.76 3.80
CA THR A 60 16.51 -23.30 3.06
C THR A 60 16.65 -23.16 1.55
N LEU A 61 17.32 -22.10 1.07
CA LEU A 61 17.44 -21.80 -0.35
C LEU A 61 18.80 -22.13 -0.97
N ASP A 62 19.74 -22.65 -0.17
CA ASP A 62 21.15 -22.81 -0.55
C ASP A 62 21.77 -21.49 -1.04
N LEU A 63 21.55 -20.43 -0.25
CA LEU A 63 22.09 -19.08 -0.48
C LEU A 63 23.05 -18.69 0.64
N THR A 64 23.87 -17.67 0.39
CA THR A 64 24.66 -17.07 1.45
C THR A 64 23.81 -16.14 2.31
N THR A 65 24.15 -16.00 3.61
CA THR A 65 23.52 -14.99 4.48
C THR A 65 23.72 -13.57 3.95
N ALA A 66 24.79 -13.32 3.18
CA ALA A 66 25.06 -12.04 2.54
C ALA A 66 24.04 -11.72 1.43
N GLU A 67 23.70 -12.70 0.58
CA GLU A 67 22.66 -12.53 -0.45
C GLU A 67 21.29 -12.26 0.17
N VAL A 68 20.92 -13.04 1.20
CA VAL A 68 19.64 -12.83 1.93
C VAL A 68 19.62 -11.46 2.61
N THR A 69 20.73 -11.07 3.24
CA THR A 69 20.86 -9.75 3.87
C THR A 69 20.68 -8.66 2.82
N ALA A 70 21.34 -8.74 1.66
CA ALA A 70 21.21 -7.76 0.60
C ALA A 70 19.75 -7.54 0.19
N VAL A 71 18.99 -8.63 -0.03
CA VAL A 71 17.56 -8.56 -0.39
C VAL A 71 16.72 -7.97 0.75
N SER A 72 16.90 -8.44 1.99
CA SER A 72 16.15 -7.93 3.16
C SER A 72 16.45 -6.46 3.49
N THR A 73 17.60 -5.94 3.05
CA THR A 73 17.95 -4.52 3.21
C THR A 73 17.53 -3.65 2.04
N PHE A 74 17.33 -4.25 0.86
CA PHE A 74 16.96 -3.54 -0.36
C PHE A 74 15.47 -3.20 -0.39
N TYR A 75 14.61 -4.17 -0.06
CA TYR A 75 13.16 -3.96 0.00
C TYR A 75 12.75 -3.42 1.37
N SER A 76 12.16 -2.23 1.39
CA SER A 76 11.74 -1.56 2.62
C SER A 76 10.71 -2.35 3.42
N MET A 77 9.84 -3.15 2.77
CA MET A 77 8.79 -3.96 3.41
C MET A 77 9.31 -4.99 4.43
N TYR A 78 10.61 -5.28 4.41
CA TYR A 78 11.24 -6.13 5.42
C TYR A 78 11.78 -5.29 6.58
N ARG A 79 11.10 -5.40 7.73
CA ARG A 79 11.52 -4.82 9.00
C ARG A 79 12.78 -5.53 9.48
N ARG A 80 13.77 -4.77 9.93
CA ARG A 80 15.06 -5.29 10.42
C ARG A 80 15.25 -5.09 11.92
N ARG A 81 14.21 -4.60 12.60
CA ARG A 81 14.15 -4.37 14.04
C ARG A 81 12.75 -4.77 14.51
N PRO A 82 12.59 -5.13 15.80
CA PRO A 82 11.27 -5.34 16.39
C PRO A 82 10.34 -4.18 16.05
N SER A 83 9.10 -4.51 15.71
CA SER A 83 8.07 -3.58 15.30
C SER A 83 6.77 -3.93 16.02
N GLY A 84 5.86 -2.98 16.12
CA GLY A 84 4.59 -3.17 16.81
C GLY A 84 3.58 -3.97 16.00
N ASP A 85 2.48 -4.33 16.66
CA ASP A 85 1.36 -5.07 16.07
C ASP A 85 0.76 -4.37 14.85
N TYR A 86 0.85 -3.04 14.79
CA TYR A 86 0.29 -2.20 13.74
C TYR A 86 1.36 -1.28 13.15
N GLN A 87 1.65 -1.47 11.86
CA GLN A 87 2.47 -0.57 11.06
C GLN A 87 1.56 0.53 10.50
N VAL A 88 1.65 1.73 11.09
CA VAL A 88 0.85 2.90 10.69
C VAL A 88 1.71 3.78 9.81
N GLY A 89 1.48 3.72 8.50
CA GLY A 89 2.22 4.47 7.50
C GLY A 89 1.42 5.66 6.98
N VAL A 90 2.01 6.86 6.95
CA VAL A 90 1.37 8.07 6.41
C VAL A 90 2.00 8.46 5.09
N CYS A 91 1.20 8.53 4.02
CA CYS A 91 1.68 9.00 2.73
C CYS A 91 1.88 10.52 2.75
N THR A 92 3.08 10.95 2.39
CA THR A 92 3.52 12.35 2.36
C THR A 92 4.06 12.74 0.99
N ASN A 93 3.90 11.87 -0.02
CA ASN A 93 4.27 12.25 -1.38
C ASN A 93 3.33 13.34 -1.93
N THR A 94 3.76 14.02 -2.98
CA THR A 94 3.24 15.30 -3.50
C THR A 94 1.75 15.57 -3.28
N LEU A 95 0.86 14.69 -3.75
CA LEU A 95 -0.58 14.94 -3.62
C LEU A 95 -1.06 14.82 -2.17
N CYS A 96 -0.61 13.79 -1.44
CA CYS A 96 -0.99 13.64 -0.04
C CYS A 96 -0.41 14.78 0.80
N ALA A 97 0.84 15.20 0.57
CA ALA A 97 1.42 16.38 1.20
C ALA A 97 0.54 17.64 1.01
N VAL A 98 0.16 17.94 -0.23
CA VAL A 98 -0.73 19.09 -0.55
C VAL A 98 -2.08 18.97 0.16
N MET A 99 -2.61 17.76 0.30
CA MET A 99 -3.90 17.49 0.93
C MET A 99 -3.83 17.39 2.46
N GLY A 100 -2.64 17.44 3.08
CA GLY A 100 -2.46 17.43 4.53
C GLY A 100 -1.74 16.21 5.13
N GLY A 101 -1.12 15.35 4.32
CA GLY A 101 -0.36 14.18 4.75
C GLY A 101 0.79 14.50 5.71
N ASP A 102 1.53 15.58 5.44
CA ASP A 102 2.60 16.03 6.35
C ASP A 102 2.06 16.42 7.72
N ALA A 103 0.92 17.13 7.74
CA ALA A 103 0.25 17.53 8.98
C ALA A 103 -0.25 16.33 9.77
N ILE A 104 -0.76 15.28 9.10
CA ILE A 104 -1.15 14.02 9.74
C ILE A 104 0.08 13.37 10.38
N PHE A 105 1.18 13.24 9.64
CA PHE A 105 2.38 12.58 10.13
C PHE A 105 2.99 13.29 11.36
N ASP A 106 3.09 14.62 11.32
CA ASP A 106 3.61 15.39 12.46
C ASP A 106 2.67 15.34 13.67
N THR A 107 1.34 15.39 13.45
CA THR A 107 0.36 15.22 14.53
C THR A 107 0.50 13.87 15.22
N LEU A 108 0.65 12.78 14.45
CA LEU A 108 0.83 11.44 15.00
C LEU A 108 2.16 11.29 15.75
N LYS A 109 3.25 11.90 15.26
CA LYS A 109 4.54 11.91 16.00
C LYS A 109 4.41 12.57 17.36
N GLU A 110 3.75 13.73 17.42
CA GLU A 110 3.54 14.46 18.67
C GLU A 110 2.62 13.68 19.62
N HIS A 111 1.52 13.13 19.11
CA HIS A 111 0.53 12.39 19.89
C HIS A 111 1.09 11.09 20.47
N LEU A 112 1.81 10.30 19.65
CA LEU A 112 2.37 9.01 20.05
C LEU A 112 3.72 9.14 20.78
N GLY A 113 4.38 10.28 20.67
CA GLY A 113 5.71 10.50 21.24
C GLY A 113 6.83 9.69 20.56
N VAL A 114 6.65 9.31 19.29
CA VAL A 114 7.60 8.49 18.52
C VAL A 114 8.00 9.19 17.21
N GLY A 115 9.20 8.91 16.73
CA GLY A 115 9.70 9.35 15.43
C GLY A 115 9.32 8.43 14.27
N ASN A 116 9.93 8.68 13.11
CA ASN A 116 9.79 7.83 11.93
C ASN A 116 10.48 6.48 12.14
N ASN A 117 9.77 5.38 11.85
CA ASN A 117 10.19 4.00 12.08
C ASN A 117 10.48 3.67 13.56
N GLU A 118 9.83 4.38 14.47
CA GLU A 118 9.87 4.10 15.90
C GLU A 118 8.55 3.51 16.36
N THR A 119 8.60 2.75 17.46
CA THR A 119 7.46 2.02 18.00
C THR A 119 7.10 2.56 19.37
N THR A 120 5.80 2.66 19.66
CA THR A 120 5.27 3.08 20.96
C THR A 120 5.76 2.16 22.08
N GLU A 121 5.82 2.69 23.32
CA GLU A 121 6.33 1.95 24.49
C GLU A 121 5.52 0.69 24.80
N ASP A 122 4.23 0.70 24.48
CA ASP A 122 3.32 -0.45 24.62
C ASP A 122 3.53 -1.53 23.55
N GLY A 123 4.40 -1.30 22.56
CA GLY A 123 4.69 -2.22 21.47
C GLY A 123 3.57 -2.37 20.45
N LYS A 124 2.57 -1.48 20.43
CA LYS A 124 1.40 -1.64 19.55
C LYS A 124 1.57 -0.98 18.19
N VAL A 125 2.04 0.25 18.13
CA VAL A 125 2.09 1.05 16.89
C VAL A 125 3.52 1.36 16.53
N THR A 126 3.91 1.03 15.29
CA THR A 126 5.10 1.60 14.64
C THR A 126 4.66 2.65 13.64
N LEU A 127 5.14 3.88 13.81
CA LEU A 127 4.81 4.99 12.91
C LEU A 127 5.83 5.07 11.77
N GLU A 128 5.38 5.08 10.52
CA GLU A 128 6.23 5.16 9.34
C GLU A 128 5.80 6.31 8.41
N HIS A 129 6.77 7.05 7.92
CA HIS A 129 6.60 7.88 6.74
C HIS A 129 6.71 7.00 5.50
N ILE A 130 5.66 6.92 4.70
CA ILE A 130 5.64 6.10 3.49
C ILE A 130 5.55 6.96 2.24
N GLU A 131 6.14 6.45 1.17
CA GLU A 131 6.04 7.03 -0.16
C GLU A 131 4.68 6.72 -0.80
N CYS A 132 4.53 7.07 -2.08
CA CYS A 132 3.29 6.89 -2.83
C CYS A 132 2.79 5.42 -2.85
N ASN A 133 1.57 5.19 -2.36
CA ASN A 133 0.85 3.91 -2.51
C ASN A 133 -0.16 3.90 -3.67
N ALA A 134 -0.04 4.83 -4.62
CA ALA A 134 -0.90 4.92 -5.80
C ALA A 134 -2.42 5.05 -5.51
N ALA A 135 -2.81 5.54 -4.33
CA ALA A 135 -4.20 5.81 -3.93
C ALA A 135 -4.52 7.33 -3.92
N CYS A 136 -3.98 8.04 -4.91
CA CYS A 136 -4.02 9.50 -4.99
C CYS A 136 -5.44 10.08 -5.11
N ASP A 137 -6.36 9.31 -5.69
CA ASP A 137 -7.78 9.64 -5.80
C ASP A 137 -8.53 9.67 -4.46
N PHE A 138 -7.88 9.23 -3.37
CA PHE A 138 -8.40 9.20 -2.01
C PHE A 138 -7.50 9.91 -0.98
N ALA A 139 -6.58 10.77 -1.43
CA ALA A 139 -5.65 11.48 -0.58
C ALA A 139 -6.36 12.42 0.44
N PRO A 140 -5.81 12.59 1.68
CA PRO A 140 -4.63 11.93 2.23
C PRO A 140 -4.87 10.47 2.64
N VAL A 141 -3.84 9.64 2.46
CA VAL A 141 -3.91 8.20 2.72
C VAL A 141 -3.01 7.82 3.89
N VAL A 142 -3.59 7.13 4.87
CA VAL A 142 -2.88 6.38 5.91
C VAL A 142 -3.05 4.89 5.60
N MET A 143 -2.02 4.10 5.88
CA MET A 143 -2.04 2.66 5.71
C MET A 143 -1.79 1.99 7.05
N VAL A 144 -2.59 1.00 7.41
CA VAL A 144 -2.35 0.18 8.60
C VAL A 144 -2.20 -1.26 8.16
N ASN A 145 -1.01 -1.85 8.36
CA ASN A 145 -0.72 -3.23 7.97
C ASN A 145 -1.18 -3.57 6.53
N TRP A 146 -0.87 -2.69 5.57
CA TRP A 146 -1.22 -2.80 4.14
C TRP A 146 -2.68 -2.54 3.75
N GLU A 147 -3.53 -2.17 4.70
CA GLU A 147 -4.91 -1.80 4.43
C GLU A 147 -5.09 -0.28 4.42
N PHE A 148 -5.99 0.22 3.55
CA PHE A 148 -6.11 1.64 3.24
C PHE A 148 -7.15 2.37 4.12
N PHE A 149 -6.68 3.45 4.75
CA PHE A 149 -7.46 4.46 5.44
C PHE A 149 -7.38 5.76 4.65
N ASP A 150 -8.43 6.02 3.88
CA ASP A 150 -8.55 7.07 2.89
C ASP A 150 -9.12 8.35 3.50
N ASN A 151 -8.93 9.48 2.80
CA ASN A 151 -9.46 10.80 3.15
C ASN A 151 -9.20 11.19 4.62
N GLN A 152 -8.04 10.80 5.15
CA GLN A 152 -7.72 11.01 6.57
C GLN A 152 -7.45 12.48 6.86
N THR A 153 -7.76 12.87 8.08
CA THR A 153 -7.38 14.16 8.68
C THR A 153 -6.51 13.90 9.91
N PRO A 154 -5.82 14.92 10.45
CA PRO A 154 -5.06 14.76 11.70
C PRO A 154 -5.92 14.19 12.84
N GLU A 155 -7.18 14.63 12.95
CA GLU A 155 -8.11 14.17 13.97
C GLU A 155 -8.53 12.71 13.76
N SER A 156 -8.90 12.33 12.53
CA SER A 156 -9.32 10.95 12.24
C SER A 156 -8.15 9.97 12.38
N ALA A 157 -6.94 10.37 11.98
CA ALA A 157 -5.74 9.56 12.14
C ALA A 157 -5.36 9.37 13.60
N THR A 158 -5.51 10.41 14.44
CA THR A 158 -5.31 10.31 15.89
C THR A 158 -6.30 9.34 16.52
N GLN A 159 -7.58 9.45 16.15
CA GLN A 159 -8.61 8.51 16.62
C GLN A 159 -8.30 7.06 16.18
N LEU A 160 -7.84 6.87 14.94
CA LEU A 160 -7.45 5.56 14.41
C LEU A 160 -6.35 4.91 15.26
N VAL A 161 -5.28 5.63 15.58
CA VAL A 161 -4.19 5.06 16.41
C VAL A 161 -4.63 4.82 17.85
N ASP A 162 -5.49 5.66 18.42
CA ASP A 162 -6.05 5.44 19.75
C ASP A 162 -6.97 4.21 19.81
N ASP A 163 -7.73 3.97 18.75
CA ASP A 163 -8.58 2.78 18.61
C ASP A 163 -7.72 1.51 18.52
N LEU A 164 -6.66 1.54 17.71
CA LEU A 164 -5.69 0.44 17.60
C LEU A 164 -5.01 0.13 18.94
N ILE A 165 -4.53 1.16 19.64
CA ILE A 165 -3.87 1.02 20.94
C ILE A 165 -4.82 0.42 21.99
N ALA A 166 -6.07 0.88 21.99
CA ALA A 166 -7.10 0.37 22.89
C ALA A 166 -7.66 -1.01 22.49
N GLY A 167 -7.24 -1.57 21.36
CA GLY A 167 -7.73 -2.85 20.84
C GLY A 167 -9.20 -2.79 20.38
N ARG A 168 -9.70 -1.62 20.00
CA ARG A 168 -11.02 -1.47 19.37
C ARG A 168 -10.94 -1.94 17.92
N THR A 169 -12.05 -2.50 17.42
CA THR A 169 -12.16 -2.88 16.01
C THR A 169 -12.13 -1.63 15.15
N VAL A 170 -11.18 -1.58 14.20
CA VAL A 170 -11.10 -0.55 13.17
C VAL A 170 -11.29 -1.20 11.81
N GLU A 171 -12.07 -0.55 10.96
CA GLU A 171 -12.36 -1.03 9.61
C GLU A 171 -11.64 -0.15 8.59
N PRO A 172 -10.87 -0.73 7.66
CA PRO A 172 -10.29 0.06 6.59
C PRO A 172 -11.39 0.55 5.64
N THR A 173 -11.18 1.73 5.06
CA THR A 173 -12.04 2.24 3.97
C THR A 173 -12.00 1.34 2.75
N ARG A 174 -10.83 0.74 2.46
CA ARG A 174 -10.64 -0.22 1.38
C ARG A 174 -9.65 -1.28 1.83
N GLY A 175 -10.06 -2.54 1.71
CA GLY A 175 -9.20 -3.68 1.99
C GLY A 175 -9.79 -4.65 3.01
N ALA A 176 -8.99 -5.62 3.45
CA ALA A 176 -9.42 -6.68 4.34
C ALA A 176 -9.46 -6.22 5.81
N PRO A 177 -10.23 -6.87 6.70
CA PRO A 177 -10.25 -6.53 8.12
C PRO A 177 -8.85 -6.56 8.74
N ILE A 178 -8.53 -5.58 9.59
CA ILE A 178 -7.19 -5.48 10.18
C ILE A 178 -6.85 -6.70 11.04
N CYS A 179 -5.60 -7.17 10.94
CA CYS A 179 -4.98 -8.14 11.85
C CYS A 179 -3.62 -7.64 12.33
N SER A 180 -2.91 -8.42 13.16
CA SER A 180 -1.56 -8.07 13.57
C SER A 180 -0.60 -8.10 12.38
N TYR A 181 0.51 -7.36 12.48
CA TYR A 181 1.53 -7.34 11.43
C TYR A 181 2.09 -8.72 11.12
N LYS A 182 2.16 -9.61 12.13
CA LYS A 182 2.58 -11.00 11.97
C LYS A 182 1.60 -11.79 11.11
N ASP A 183 0.30 -11.60 11.34
CA ASP A 183 -0.75 -12.24 10.53
C ASP A 183 -0.73 -11.70 9.10
N THR A 184 -0.63 -10.38 8.92
CA THR A 184 -0.44 -9.75 7.60
C THR A 184 0.80 -10.31 6.88
N ALA A 185 1.92 -10.47 7.59
CA ALA A 185 3.13 -11.04 7.01
C ALA A 185 2.93 -12.51 6.59
N ARG A 186 2.09 -13.28 7.30
CA ARG A 186 1.71 -14.64 6.89
C ARG A 186 0.92 -14.61 5.59
N ILE A 187 -0.01 -13.67 5.46
CA ILE A 187 -0.79 -13.47 4.23
C ILE A 187 0.13 -13.09 3.06
N LEU A 188 1.09 -12.18 3.29
CA LEU A 188 2.08 -11.76 2.29
C LEU A 188 3.10 -12.86 1.92
N ALA A 189 3.31 -13.84 2.80
CA ALA A 189 4.04 -15.08 2.46
C ALA A 189 3.22 -16.02 1.52
N GLY A 190 1.98 -15.62 1.21
CA GLY A 190 1.07 -16.28 0.29
C GLY A 190 0.23 -17.37 0.94
N PHE A 191 0.04 -17.34 2.26
CA PHE A 191 -0.97 -18.17 2.92
C PHE A 191 -2.31 -17.45 2.89
N PRO A 192 -3.43 -18.16 2.65
CA PRO A 192 -4.73 -17.52 2.58
C PRO A 192 -5.12 -16.92 3.93
N ASP A 193 -5.87 -15.82 3.89
CA ASP A 193 -6.56 -15.30 5.06
C ASP A 193 -7.84 -16.10 5.30
N GLU A 194 -7.83 -16.95 6.33
CA GLU A 194 -8.96 -17.83 6.66
C GLU A 194 -10.03 -17.14 7.54
N ARG A 195 -9.85 -15.86 7.87
CA ARG A 195 -10.82 -15.13 8.69
C ARG A 195 -12.14 -14.93 7.91
N PRO A 196 -13.30 -15.11 8.55
CA PRO A 196 -14.59 -14.98 7.87
C PRO A 196 -14.76 -13.61 7.20
N GLY A 197 -15.09 -13.60 5.92
CA GLY A 197 -15.34 -12.38 5.16
C GLY A 197 -14.08 -11.63 4.70
N ALA A 198 -12.87 -12.10 5.03
CA ALA A 198 -11.64 -11.37 4.69
C ALA A 198 -11.39 -11.28 3.18
N VAL A 199 -11.70 -12.36 2.44
CA VAL A 199 -11.56 -12.39 0.98
C VAL A 199 -12.63 -11.52 0.32
N GLU A 200 -13.89 -11.63 0.77
CA GLU A 200 -15.00 -10.85 0.23
C GLU A 200 -14.91 -9.35 0.55
N ALA A 201 -14.27 -9.01 1.68
CA ALA A 201 -14.04 -7.64 2.11
C ALA A 201 -12.95 -6.93 1.29
N THR A 202 -12.12 -7.65 0.52
CA THR A 202 -11.15 -7.01 -0.38
C THR A 202 -11.90 -6.17 -1.42
N GLY A 203 -11.97 -4.87 -1.15
CA GLY A 203 -12.84 -3.95 -1.86
C GLY A 203 -12.48 -3.81 -3.34
N GLY A 204 -13.49 -3.52 -4.16
CA GLY A 204 -13.30 -3.12 -5.55
C GLY A 204 -12.76 -1.69 -5.68
N ALA A 205 -12.63 -1.22 -6.92
CA ALA A 205 -12.29 0.17 -7.21
C ALA A 205 -13.27 1.13 -6.50
N GLY A 206 -12.73 2.09 -5.74
CA GLY A 206 -13.56 3.03 -4.99
C GLY A 206 -14.35 3.98 -5.90
N PRO A 207 -15.32 4.73 -5.35
CA PRO A 207 -16.22 5.55 -6.16
C PRO A 207 -15.50 6.63 -6.97
N ALA A 208 -14.38 7.17 -6.47
CA ALA A 208 -13.56 8.15 -7.17
C ALA A 208 -12.91 7.57 -8.43
N SER A 209 -12.32 6.37 -8.34
CA SER A 209 -11.69 5.68 -9.48
C SER A 209 -12.71 5.29 -10.55
N LEU A 210 -13.97 5.05 -10.16
CA LEU A 210 -15.04 4.64 -11.08
C LEU A 210 -15.71 5.80 -11.84
N ILE A 211 -15.40 7.06 -11.52
CA ILE A 211 -16.06 8.23 -12.14
C ILE A 211 -15.93 8.21 -13.66
N GLY A 212 -14.73 7.92 -14.18
CA GLY A 212 -14.49 7.86 -15.63
C GLY A 212 -15.31 6.77 -16.32
N LEU A 213 -15.42 5.59 -15.70
CA LEU A 213 -16.22 4.49 -16.22
C LEU A 213 -17.72 4.84 -16.26
N LYS A 214 -18.23 5.46 -15.19
CA LYS A 214 -19.64 5.89 -15.10
C LYS A 214 -19.97 6.93 -16.16
N LEU A 215 -19.09 7.91 -16.37
CA LEU A 215 -19.21 8.90 -17.44
C LEU A 215 -19.26 8.24 -18.83
N ALA A 216 -18.37 7.30 -19.10
CA ALA A 216 -18.33 6.59 -20.37
C ALA A 216 -19.63 5.80 -20.64
N LYS A 217 -20.29 5.31 -19.58
CA LYS A 217 -21.59 4.64 -19.66
C LYS A 217 -22.79 5.59 -19.75
N GLY A 218 -22.58 6.91 -19.71
CA GLY A 218 -23.65 7.91 -19.74
C GLY A 218 -24.41 8.04 -18.41
N GLU A 219 -23.83 7.57 -17.30
CA GLU A 219 -24.44 7.72 -15.98
C GLU A 219 -24.34 9.17 -15.48
N ALA A 220 -25.41 9.66 -14.85
CA ALA A 220 -25.41 10.99 -14.25
C ALA A 220 -24.47 11.03 -13.03
N LEU A 221 -23.48 11.91 -13.06
CA LEU A 221 -22.59 12.11 -11.93
C LEU A 221 -23.23 12.98 -10.82
N PRO A 222 -22.79 12.81 -9.56
CA PRO A 222 -23.00 13.82 -8.54
C PRO A 222 -22.50 15.18 -9.04
N LYS A 223 -23.18 16.28 -8.69
CA LYS A 223 -22.71 17.64 -9.05
C LYS A 223 -21.30 17.85 -8.47
N ALA A 224 -20.29 17.75 -9.31
CA ALA A 224 -18.91 18.03 -8.91
C ALA A 224 -18.80 19.52 -8.56
N ARG A 225 -18.28 19.81 -7.36
CA ARG A 225 -17.93 21.17 -6.99
C ARG A 225 -16.58 21.50 -7.63
N VAL A 226 -16.60 22.00 -8.86
CA VAL A 226 -15.40 22.53 -9.51
C VAL A 226 -15.01 23.79 -8.75
N VAL A 227 -13.96 23.70 -7.93
CA VAL A 227 -13.35 24.89 -7.34
C VAL A 227 -12.46 25.48 -8.41
N SER A 228 -12.92 26.55 -9.05
CA SER A 228 -12.06 27.30 -9.97
C SER A 228 -10.79 27.74 -9.25
N PRO A 229 -9.61 27.66 -9.88
CA PRO A 229 -8.38 28.22 -9.32
C PRO A 229 -8.64 29.65 -8.90
N ARG A 230 -8.14 30.02 -7.71
CA ARG A 230 -8.35 31.30 -7.02
C ARG A 230 -8.18 32.48 -7.98
N ALA A 231 -9.26 32.93 -8.61
CA ALA A 231 -9.27 34.16 -9.37
C ALA A 231 -9.32 35.32 -8.37
N GLY A 232 -8.51 36.34 -8.61
CA GLY A 232 -8.49 37.59 -7.85
C GLY A 232 -9.89 38.25 -7.79
N GLN A 233 -10.03 39.21 -6.88
CA GLN A 233 -11.27 39.87 -6.47
C GLN A 233 -12.28 40.17 -7.60
N PRO A 234 -13.60 40.14 -7.32
CA PRO A 234 -14.62 40.44 -8.31
C PRO A 234 -14.51 41.91 -8.76
N GLN A 235 -14.41 42.15 -10.07
CA GLN A 235 -14.62 43.48 -10.63
C GLN A 235 -16.09 43.61 -11.05
N ASP A 236 -16.84 44.45 -10.33
CA ASP A 236 -18.18 44.89 -10.71
C ASP A 236 -18.07 45.94 -11.83
N GLY A 237 -18.34 45.53 -13.07
CA GLY A 237 -18.47 46.42 -14.22
C GLY A 237 -19.39 45.81 -15.29
N PRO A 238 -20.14 46.62 -16.06
CA PRO A 238 -21.07 46.12 -17.06
C PRO A 238 -20.32 45.42 -18.21
N PRO A 239 -20.95 44.44 -18.89
CA PRO A 239 -20.26 43.61 -19.87
C PRO A 239 -19.85 44.47 -21.08
N HIS A 240 -18.55 44.53 -21.34
CA HIS A 240 -18.03 45.03 -22.60
C HIS A 240 -18.31 44.00 -23.70
N ASP A 241 -18.93 44.44 -24.80
CA ASP A 241 -19.17 43.67 -26.00
C ASP A 241 -17.87 42.99 -26.48
N ALA A 242 -17.83 41.66 -26.35
CA ALA A 242 -16.72 40.85 -26.83
C ALA A 242 -16.79 40.77 -28.36
N GLN A 243 -15.86 41.47 -28.99
CA GLN A 243 -15.52 41.27 -30.39
C GLN A 243 -15.13 39.80 -30.64
N VAL A 244 -15.62 39.29 -31.77
CA VAL A 244 -15.36 37.95 -32.31
C VAL A 244 -13.86 37.71 -32.49
N HIS A 245 -13.27 36.80 -31.70
CA HIS A 245 -12.27 35.76 -32.08
C HIS A 245 -11.49 35.21 -30.87
N ASP A 246 -11.74 33.94 -30.50
CA ASP A 246 -10.79 32.80 -30.46
C ASP A 246 -11.59 31.55 -30.00
N PRO A 247 -11.39 30.34 -30.56
CA PRO A 247 -12.17 29.18 -30.15
C PRO A 247 -11.83 28.69 -28.73
N SER A 248 -12.81 27.99 -28.16
CA SER A 248 -12.83 27.43 -26.79
C SER A 248 -11.55 26.66 -26.41
N PRO A 249 -11.11 26.72 -25.13
CA PRO A 249 -9.98 25.93 -24.61
C PRO A 249 -10.10 24.40 -24.79
N THR A 250 -11.28 23.90 -25.17
CA THR A 250 -11.53 22.48 -25.46
C THR A 250 -10.90 21.99 -26.78
N GLU A 251 -10.30 22.85 -27.60
CA GLU A 251 -9.74 22.48 -28.90
C GLU A 251 -8.20 22.41 -28.93
N ARG A 252 -7.51 22.67 -27.82
CA ARG A 252 -6.06 22.41 -27.70
C ARG A 252 -5.80 21.07 -27.02
N LEU A 253 -6.05 19.98 -27.75
CA LEU A 253 -5.43 18.70 -27.43
C LEU A 253 -3.92 18.86 -27.66
N SER A 254 -3.11 18.64 -26.62
CA SER A 254 -1.68 18.41 -26.78
C SER A 254 -1.51 17.22 -27.72
N SER A 255 -0.51 17.25 -28.61
CA SER A 255 -0.17 16.11 -29.47
C SER A 255 0.20 14.84 -28.69
N HIS A 256 0.32 14.94 -27.36
CA HIS A 256 0.55 13.83 -26.43
C HIS A 256 -0.72 13.20 -25.83
N ASP A 257 -1.89 13.85 -25.96
CA ASP A 257 -3.16 13.36 -25.39
C ASP A 257 -4.08 12.71 -26.45
N ALA A 258 -3.66 12.67 -27.72
CA ALA A 258 -4.34 11.87 -28.73
C ALA A 258 -3.97 10.39 -28.52
N PRO A 259 -4.94 9.45 -28.55
CA PRO A 259 -4.64 8.02 -28.45
C PRO A 259 -3.66 7.63 -29.56
N GLN A 260 -2.45 7.24 -29.19
CA GLN A 260 -1.48 6.70 -30.14
C GLN A 260 -1.95 5.31 -30.58
N GLN A 261 -1.65 4.95 -31.84
CA GLN A 261 -1.79 3.57 -32.29
C GLN A 261 -0.88 2.69 -31.43
N THR A 262 -1.47 2.01 -30.47
CA THR A 262 -0.82 0.93 -29.74
C THR A 262 -1.00 -0.37 -30.54
N SER A 263 -0.22 -1.40 -30.19
CA SER A 263 -0.23 -2.73 -30.79
C SER A 263 -1.59 -3.46 -30.77
N ALA A 264 -2.65 -2.85 -30.24
CA ALA A 264 -4.04 -3.29 -30.40
C ALA A 264 -4.64 -2.94 -31.78
N SER A 265 -3.89 -2.30 -32.69
CA SER A 265 -4.40 -1.85 -33.99
C SER A 265 -3.44 -2.12 -35.16
N ASP A 266 -2.62 -3.17 -35.09
CA ASP A 266 -1.82 -3.60 -36.24
C ASP A 266 -2.66 -4.51 -37.17
N PRO A 267 -3.06 -4.05 -38.37
CA PRO A 267 -3.81 -4.87 -39.32
C PRO A 267 -2.98 -6.02 -39.90
N GLU A 268 -1.65 -6.00 -39.80
CA GLU A 268 -0.81 -7.13 -40.20
C GLU A 268 -0.71 -8.21 -39.11
N HIS A 269 -0.89 -7.86 -37.83
CA HIS A 269 -0.79 -8.76 -36.68
C HIS A 269 -1.97 -8.58 -35.70
N PRO A 270 -3.18 -9.07 -36.04
CA PRO A 270 -4.36 -8.95 -35.18
C PRO A 270 -4.18 -9.77 -33.90
N ALA A 271 -4.41 -9.14 -32.75
CA ALA A 271 -4.53 -9.84 -31.47
C ALA A 271 -5.77 -10.76 -31.53
N GLY A 272 -5.56 -12.06 -31.32
CA GLY A 272 -6.64 -13.04 -31.23
C GLY A 272 -7.60 -12.72 -30.07
N PRO A 273 -8.84 -13.24 -30.10
CA PRO A 273 -9.82 -12.96 -29.05
C PRO A 273 -9.27 -13.40 -27.70
N ALA A 274 -9.33 -12.50 -26.72
CA ALA A 274 -9.14 -12.84 -25.32
C ALA A 274 -10.19 -13.89 -24.96
N ALA A 275 -9.74 -15.09 -24.59
CA ALA A 275 -10.64 -16.15 -24.14
C ALA A 275 -11.40 -15.66 -22.91
N GLU A 276 -12.73 -15.69 -22.98
CA GLU A 276 -13.59 -15.58 -21.80
C GLU A 276 -13.29 -16.79 -20.91
N GLU A 277 -12.95 -16.54 -19.64
CA GLU A 277 -12.83 -17.59 -18.63
C GLU A 277 -14.21 -18.23 -18.40
N GLY A 278 -14.28 -19.56 -18.54
CA GLY A 278 -15.46 -20.35 -18.19
C GLY A 278 -15.39 -21.82 -18.62
N GLU A 279 -14.59 -22.64 -17.91
CA GLU A 279 -14.97 -23.89 -17.20
C GLU A 279 -13.74 -24.54 -16.55
#